data_AF-A0A2N0NEP4-F1
#
_entry.id   AF-A0A2N0NEP4-F1
#
_cell.length_a   1.000
_cell.length_b   1.000
_cell.length_c   1.000
_cell.angle_alpha   90.00
_cell.angle_beta   90.00
_cell.angle_gamma   90.00
#
_symmetry.space_group_name_H-M   'P 1'
#
loop_
_entity.id
_entity.type
_entity.pdbx_description
1 polymer ?
#
loop_
_entity_poly.entity_id
_entity_poly.type
_entity_poly.pdbx_seq_one_letter_code
_entity_poly.pdbx_strand_id
1 'polypeptide(L)'
;SSSSTSEGIHKVFEKAVNYQKTSSDEFPLLSVVLLDEVGLAEISPFNPLKVLHSLLEPSYPNTEPAVSCVAISNWRLDNSKSSRALLVQRPKFELNDLTETASRLLIKNENSPIKKASLQLLAQSYLNYEQRGQKLSNFHGLRDYYSLVKSLSQYNSLTPENIHLALTRNFGGIGNIEELVKDYFGLVIKNFNSSKEYDYKPIPIWDLINANLEDKDARHLMVIGKSDSIVNLLNYQLRKKGLDPVVILGSQFPEDQDDYSYSVLNRIMMCVETGRPLILTDLEIIYG
;
A
#
# COMPACT_ATOMS: atom_id res chain seq x y z
N SER A 1 13.14 7.68 6.39
CA SER A 1 14.12 6.60 6.13
C SER A 1 15.07 6.37 7.31
N SER A 2 15.81 5.25 7.32
CA SER A 2 16.90 4.98 8.30
C SER A 2 18.12 5.90 8.11
N SER A 3 18.25 6.53 6.95
CA SER A 3 19.27 7.54 6.62
C SER A 3 18.87 8.97 6.99
N SER A 4 17.68 9.17 7.57
CA SER A 4 17.18 10.51 7.88
C SER A 4 18.04 11.22 8.93
N THR A 5 18.31 12.50 8.69
CA THR A 5 19.12 13.38 9.56
C THR A 5 18.25 14.44 10.25
N SER A 6 18.73 14.97 11.37
CA SER A 6 18.11 16.08 12.08
C SER A 6 18.00 17.34 11.21
N GLU A 7 19.01 17.60 10.37
CA GLU A 7 19.03 18.74 9.46
C GLU A 7 17.91 18.67 8.43
N GLY A 8 17.61 17.48 7.90
CA GLY A 8 16.48 17.28 6.99
C GLY A 8 15.15 17.66 7.63
N ILE A 9 14.92 17.24 8.88
CA ILE A 9 13.72 17.60 9.64
C ILE A 9 13.63 19.12 9.84
N HIS A 10 14.73 19.76 10.24
CA HIS A 10 14.78 21.22 10.41
C HIS A 10 14.40 21.97 9.14
N LYS A 11 14.96 21.57 7.98
CA LYS A 11 14.66 22.21 6.69
C LYS A 11 13.17 22.12 6.32
N VAL A 12 12.53 20.98 6.59
CA VAL A 12 11.08 20.81 6.34
C VAL A 12 10.25 21.74 7.23
N PHE A 13 10.58 21.83 8.53
CA PHE A 13 9.89 22.73 9.45
C PHE A 13 10.11 24.21 9.09
N GLU A 14 11.34 24.60 8.76
CA GLU A 14 11.66 25.97 8.36
C GLU A 14 10.90 26.35 7.08
N LYS A 15 10.82 25.45 6.10
CA LYS A 15 10.02 25.66 4.89
C LYS A 15 8.54 25.90 5.22
N ALA A 16 7.96 25.09 6.12
CA ALA A 16 6.58 25.25 6.55
C ALA A 16 6.35 26.57 7.29
N VAL A 17 7.27 26.97 8.19
CA VAL A 17 7.20 28.24 8.91
C VAL A 17 7.26 29.42 7.93
N ASN A 18 8.17 29.38 6.97
CA ASN A 18 8.31 30.44 5.97
C ASN A 18 7.09 30.53 5.06
N TYR A 19 6.48 29.39 4.71
CA TYR A 19 5.22 29.38 3.95
C TYR A 19 4.07 29.99 4.77
N GLN A 20 3.94 29.64 6.05
CA GLN A 20 2.91 30.20 6.92
C GLN A 20 3.05 31.71 7.13
N LYS A 21 4.27 32.26 7.11
CA LYS A 21 4.49 33.72 7.16
C LYS A 21 3.94 34.48 5.96
N THR A 22 3.63 33.80 4.85
CA THR A 22 2.97 34.43 3.69
C THR A 22 1.45 34.52 3.85
N SER A 23 0.90 33.96 4.94
CA SER A 23 -0.50 34.11 5.32
C SER A 23 -0.88 35.58 5.48
N SER A 24 -2.08 35.94 5.04
CA SER A 24 -2.67 37.27 5.21
C SER A 24 -4.11 37.15 5.70
N ASP A 25 -4.72 38.25 6.14
CA ASP A 25 -6.12 38.24 6.60
C ASP A 25 -7.10 37.92 5.47
N GLU A 26 -6.76 38.26 4.23
CA GLU A 26 -7.56 37.93 3.04
C GLU A 26 -7.39 36.46 2.62
N PHE A 27 -6.21 35.88 2.86
CA PHE A 27 -5.88 34.48 2.54
C PHE A 27 -5.20 33.82 3.74
N PRO A 28 -5.97 33.36 4.75
CA PRO A 28 -5.42 32.69 5.91
C PRO A 28 -4.85 31.33 5.50
N LEU A 29 -3.58 31.10 5.83
CA LEU A 29 -2.87 29.85 5.54
C LEU A 29 -2.44 29.18 6.84
N LEU A 30 -2.70 27.87 6.94
CA LEU A 30 -2.18 27.02 8.01
C LEU A 30 -1.25 25.98 7.39
N SER A 31 0.02 26.01 7.77
CA SER A 31 1.00 25.05 7.30
C SER A 31 1.09 23.86 8.26
N VAL A 32 1.09 22.65 7.69
CA VAL A 32 1.21 21.40 8.45
C VAL A 32 2.41 20.62 7.93
N VAL A 33 3.32 20.25 8.83
CA VAL A 33 4.40 19.31 8.53
C VAL A 33 3.88 17.89 8.66
N LEU A 34 3.99 17.10 7.60
CA LEU A 34 3.71 15.66 7.62
C LEU A 34 5.02 14.88 7.71
N LEU A 35 5.23 14.16 8.80
CA LEU A 35 6.34 13.22 8.97
C LEU A 35 5.83 11.81 8.72
N ASP A 36 6.08 11.27 7.53
CA ASP A 36 5.72 9.89 7.20
C ASP A 36 6.81 8.90 7.67
N GLU A 37 6.38 7.70 8.03
CA GLU A 37 7.22 6.61 8.55
C GLU A 37 8.21 6.99 9.66
N VAL A 38 7.80 7.88 10.57
CA VAL A 38 8.70 8.49 11.56
C VAL A 38 9.38 7.48 12.48
N GLY A 39 8.76 6.31 12.72
CA GLY A 39 9.37 5.25 13.53
C GLY A 39 10.59 4.58 12.89
N LEU A 40 10.78 4.65 11.57
CA LEU A 40 12.03 4.18 10.95
C LEU A 40 13.23 5.06 11.34
N ALA A 41 12.97 6.35 11.56
CA ALA A 41 13.98 7.32 11.95
C ALA A 41 14.40 7.16 13.42
N GLU A 42 13.69 6.35 14.22
CA GLU A 42 14.09 6.02 15.60
C GLU A 42 15.29 5.07 15.67
N ILE A 43 15.40 4.17 14.69
CA ILE A 43 16.50 3.19 14.59
C ILE A 43 17.73 3.82 13.93
N SER A 44 17.61 5.04 13.42
CA SER A 44 18.72 5.76 12.78
C SER A 44 19.84 6.05 13.78
N PRO A 45 21.11 5.80 13.40
CA PRO A 45 22.27 6.12 14.25
C PRO A 45 22.41 7.64 14.48
N PHE A 46 21.79 8.47 13.63
CA PHE A 46 21.85 9.92 13.70
C PHE A 46 20.84 10.53 14.69
N ASN A 47 19.97 9.71 15.31
CA ASN A 47 18.91 10.12 16.24
C ASN A 47 18.18 11.41 15.79
N PRO A 48 17.64 11.44 14.56
CA PRO A 48 17.10 12.66 13.94
C PRO A 48 15.92 13.22 14.74
N LEU A 49 15.16 12.37 15.44
CA LEU A 49 13.96 12.76 16.18
C LEU A 49 14.24 13.61 17.42
N LYS A 50 15.49 13.72 17.88
CA LYS A 50 15.85 14.57 19.02
C LYS A 50 15.43 16.02 18.84
N VAL A 51 15.41 16.51 17.59
CA VAL A 51 15.05 17.90 17.27
C VAL A 51 13.55 18.16 17.33
N LEU A 52 12.70 17.13 17.34
CA LEU A 52 11.25 17.33 17.41
C LEU A 52 10.83 18.03 18.71
N HIS A 53 11.57 17.84 19.80
CA HIS A 53 11.27 18.51 21.05
C HIS A 53 11.33 20.03 20.95
N SER A 54 12.40 20.56 20.37
CA SER A 54 12.53 22.01 20.21
C SER A 54 11.60 22.57 19.14
N LEU A 55 11.23 21.77 18.12
CA LEU A 55 10.36 22.21 17.04
C LEU A 55 8.88 22.21 17.41
N LEU A 56 8.46 21.31 18.31
CA LEU A 56 7.08 21.20 18.78
C LEU A 56 6.81 22.04 20.04
N GLU A 57 7.86 22.54 20.70
CA GLU A 57 7.71 23.45 21.83
C GLU A 57 7.46 24.89 21.37
N PRO A 58 6.50 25.59 22.00
CA PRO A 58 6.31 27.00 21.74
C PRO A 58 7.54 27.79 22.23
N SER A 59 8.04 28.69 21.39
CA SER A 59 9.13 29.60 21.76
C SER A 59 8.55 30.87 22.38
N TYR A 60 8.94 31.21 23.61
CA TYR A 60 8.51 32.45 24.27
C TYR A 60 8.79 33.67 23.36
N PRO A 61 7.84 34.61 23.21
CA PRO A 61 6.58 34.79 23.96
C PRO A 61 5.36 34.04 23.42
N ASN A 62 5.52 33.20 22.40
CA ASN A 62 4.40 32.49 21.78
C ASN A 62 3.88 31.38 22.69
N THR A 63 2.56 31.14 22.65
CA THR A 63 1.88 30.07 23.39
C THR A 63 1.70 28.80 22.57
N GLU A 64 1.89 28.88 21.26
CA GLU A 64 1.69 27.79 20.30
C GLU A 64 2.97 27.52 19.49
N PRO A 65 3.16 26.27 19.02
CA PRO A 65 4.26 25.97 18.11
C PRO A 65 4.11 26.73 16.79
N ALA A 66 5.23 27.04 16.15
CA ALA A 66 5.24 27.86 14.94
C ALA A 66 4.47 27.23 13.76
N VAL A 67 4.41 25.90 13.71
CA VAL A 67 3.66 25.12 12.70
C VAL A 67 3.05 23.87 13.32
N SER A 68 1.93 23.43 12.75
CA SER A 68 1.31 22.16 13.12
C SER A 68 2.09 20.98 12.56
N CYS A 69 2.08 19.85 13.25
CA CYS A 69 2.77 18.63 12.81
C CYS A 69 1.86 17.41 12.95
N VAL A 70 1.83 16.57 11.92
CA VAL A 70 1.22 15.24 11.93
C VAL A 70 2.31 14.23 11.63
N ALA A 71 2.43 13.21 12.47
CA ALA A 71 3.40 12.14 12.27
C ALA A 71 2.68 10.80 12.10
N ILE A 72 3.05 10.04 11.07
CA ILE A 72 2.49 8.72 10.76
C ILE A 72 3.62 7.69 10.89
N SER A 73 3.32 6.55 11.51
CA SER A 73 4.30 5.48 11.67
C SER A 73 3.63 4.12 11.80
N ASN A 74 4.24 3.11 11.18
CA ASN A 74 3.92 1.71 11.40
C ASN A 74 4.63 1.14 12.65
N TRP A 75 5.67 1.81 13.13
CA TRP A 75 6.44 1.42 14.31
C TRP A 75 6.09 2.31 15.50
N ARG A 76 6.09 1.72 16.70
CA ARG A 76 5.89 2.50 17.93
C ARG A 76 7.07 3.44 18.12
N LEU A 77 6.76 4.69 18.44
CA LEU A 77 7.74 5.67 18.89
C LEU A 77 7.99 5.52 20.40
N ASP A 78 9.19 5.84 20.85
CA ASP A 78 9.45 5.98 22.28
C ASP A 78 8.57 7.09 22.90
N ASN A 79 8.08 6.82 24.12
CA ASN A 79 7.16 7.70 24.85
C ASN A 79 7.76 9.09 25.09
N SER A 80 9.08 9.19 25.23
CA SER A 80 9.76 10.47 25.41
C SER A 80 9.47 11.41 24.22
N LYS A 81 9.45 10.87 22.99
CA LYS A 81 9.24 11.57 21.71
C LYS A 81 7.78 11.88 21.42
N SER A 82 6.85 11.05 21.89
CA SER A 82 5.41 11.28 21.71
C SER A 82 4.76 12.10 22.83
N SER A 83 5.49 12.41 23.91
CA SER A 83 4.97 13.18 25.07
C SER A 83 4.37 14.54 24.72
N ARG A 84 4.79 15.14 23.60
CA ARG A 84 4.33 16.46 23.10
C ARG A 84 3.26 16.35 22.01
N ALA A 85 2.76 15.14 21.74
CA ALA A 85 1.80 14.88 20.68
C ALA A 85 0.60 14.09 21.21
N LEU A 86 -0.54 14.25 20.55
CA LEU A 86 -1.68 13.37 20.76
C LEU A 86 -1.42 12.04 20.02
N LEU A 87 -1.16 10.99 20.79
CA LEU A 87 -0.90 9.67 20.24
C LEU A 87 -2.20 8.94 19.93
N VAL A 88 -2.46 8.69 18.65
CA VAL A 88 -3.57 7.83 18.20
C VAL A 88 -2.99 6.50 17.74
N GLN A 89 -3.39 5.41 18.39
CA GLN A 89 -2.96 4.06 18.01
C GLN A 89 -4.13 3.28 17.40
N ARG A 90 -3.84 2.57 16.32
CA ARG A 90 -4.76 1.62 15.71
C ARG A 90 -4.40 0.22 16.20
N PRO A 91 -5.27 -0.45 17.00
CA PRO A 91 -5.02 -1.81 17.41
C PRO A 91 -5.12 -2.77 16.22
N LYS A 92 -4.73 -4.03 16.46
CA LYS A 92 -4.95 -5.10 15.49
C LYS A 92 -6.44 -5.26 15.26
N PHE A 93 -6.84 -5.35 13.99
CA PHE A 93 -8.24 -5.55 13.61
C PHE A 93 -8.71 -6.94 14.03
N GLU A 94 -9.81 -6.99 14.77
CA GLU A 94 -10.46 -8.23 15.14
C GLU A 94 -11.50 -8.65 14.08
N LEU A 95 -12.11 -9.82 14.29
CA LEU A 95 -13.09 -10.38 13.36
C LEU A 95 -14.24 -9.41 13.06
N ASN A 96 -14.74 -8.72 14.08
CA ASN A 96 -15.84 -7.76 13.94
C ASN A 96 -15.41 -6.54 13.10
N ASP A 97 -14.22 -6.00 13.35
CA ASP A 97 -13.70 -4.84 12.61
C ASP A 97 -13.52 -5.16 11.13
N LEU A 98 -12.97 -6.34 10.82
CA LEU A 98 -12.81 -6.80 9.43
C LEU A 98 -14.16 -7.02 8.75
N THR A 99 -15.10 -7.65 9.45
CA THR A 99 -16.45 -7.91 8.93
C THR A 99 -17.21 -6.60 8.66
N GLU A 100 -17.11 -5.63 9.56
CA GLU A 100 -17.73 -4.30 9.38
C GLU A 100 -17.03 -3.50 8.27
N THR A 101 -15.70 -3.55 8.21
CA THR A 101 -14.97 -2.90 7.12
C THR A 101 -15.37 -3.49 5.77
N ALA A 102 -15.48 -4.82 5.69
CA ALA A 102 -15.88 -5.50 4.48
C ALA A 102 -17.33 -5.15 4.08
N SER A 103 -18.26 -5.11 5.04
CA SER A 103 -19.64 -4.71 4.74
C SER A 103 -19.72 -3.29 4.22
N ARG A 104 -18.96 -2.34 4.79
CA ARG A 104 -18.90 -0.96 4.31
C ARG A 104 -18.28 -0.82 2.93
N LEU A 105 -17.25 -1.61 2.62
CA LEU A 105 -16.65 -1.65 1.27
C LEU A 105 -17.62 -2.20 0.23
N LEU A 106 -18.55 -3.07 0.64
CA LEU A 106 -19.55 -3.69 -0.23
C LEU A 106 -20.80 -2.84 -0.45
N ILE A 107 -21.16 -1.96 0.48
CA ILE A 107 -22.33 -1.06 0.36
C ILE A 107 -22.25 -0.13 -0.85
N LYS A 108 -21.07 0.06 -1.47
CA LYS A 108 -20.98 0.77 -2.76
C LYS A 108 -21.79 0.13 -3.90
N ASN A 109 -22.20 -1.13 -3.75
CA ASN A 109 -23.11 -1.83 -4.66
C ASN A 109 -24.39 -2.22 -3.91
N GLU A 110 -25.42 -1.37 -3.94
CA GLU A 110 -26.73 -1.57 -3.25
C GLU A 110 -27.43 -2.88 -3.63
N ASN A 111 -27.02 -3.53 -4.72
CA ASN A 111 -27.55 -4.81 -5.21
C ASN A 111 -26.62 -6.02 -4.94
N SER A 112 -25.61 -5.91 -4.06
CA SER A 112 -24.67 -7.01 -3.83
C SER A 112 -25.36 -8.22 -3.15
N PRO A 113 -25.27 -9.44 -3.70
CA PRO A 113 -25.90 -10.64 -3.15
C PRO A 113 -25.18 -11.18 -1.89
N ILE A 114 -24.17 -10.48 -1.36
CA ILE A 114 -23.28 -10.98 -0.33
C ILE A 114 -23.88 -10.78 1.06
N LYS A 115 -24.21 -11.90 1.72
CA LYS A 115 -24.72 -11.89 3.10
C LYS A 115 -23.62 -11.55 4.10
N LYS A 116 -23.97 -10.86 5.19
CA LYS A 116 -23.06 -10.56 6.31
C LYS A 116 -22.38 -11.80 6.89
N ALA A 117 -23.09 -12.93 6.96
CA ALA A 117 -22.52 -14.21 7.40
C ALA A 117 -21.35 -14.68 6.51
N SER A 118 -21.43 -14.46 5.20
CA SER A 118 -20.35 -14.81 4.27
C SER A 118 -19.12 -13.90 4.44
N LEU A 119 -19.32 -12.64 4.84
CA LEU A 119 -18.23 -11.72 5.16
C LEU A 119 -17.51 -12.08 6.44
N GLN A 120 -18.26 -12.53 7.45
CA GLN A 120 -17.69 -13.04 8.68
C GLN A 120 -16.82 -14.28 8.42
N LEU A 121 -17.30 -15.20 7.57
CA LEU A 121 -16.51 -16.37 7.15
C LEU A 121 -15.23 -15.94 6.40
N LEU A 122 -15.33 -14.97 5.48
CA LEU A 122 -14.18 -14.42 4.76
C LEU A 122 -13.15 -13.79 5.71
N ALA A 123 -13.61 -12.98 6.67
CA ALA A 123 -12.75 -12.35 7.68
C ALA A 123 -12.07 -13.40 8.58
N GLN A 124 -12.80 -14.43 8.99
CA GLN A 124 -12.26 -15.54 9.78
C GLN A 124 -11.18 -16.32 9.01
N SER A 125 -11.42 -16.61 7.73
CA SER A 125 -10.44 -17.25 6.84
C SER A 125 -9.17 -16.41 6.69
N TYR A 126 -9.30 -15.09 6.49
CA TYR A 126 -8.16 -14.19 6.45
C TYR A 126 -7.38 -14.17 7.76
N LEU A 127 -8.04 -14.07 8.92
CA LEU A 127 -7.36 -14.06 10.22
C LEU A 127 -6.60 -15.37 10.49
N ASN A 128 -7.18 -16.52 10.13
CA ASN A 128 -6.50 -17.80 10.25
C ASN A 128 -5.27 -17.87 9.32
N TYR A 129 -5.42 -17.42 8.07
CA TYR A 129 -4.32 -17.32 7.13
C TYR A 129 -3.20 -16.40 7.61
N GLU A 130 -3.54 -15.22 8.10
CA GLU A 130 -2.58 -14.24 8.62
C GLU A 130 -1.77 -14.80 9.79
N GLN A 131 -2.42 -15.56 10.68
CA GLN A 131 -1.78 -16.10 11.88
C GLN A 131 -0.87 -17.31 11.61
N ARG A 132 -1.22 -18.15 10.62
CA ARG A 132 -0.61 -19.50 10.48
C ARG A 132 -0.19 -19.88 9.06
N GLY A 133 -0.69 -19.19 8.04
CA GLY A 133 -0.56 -19.60 6.64
C GLY A 133 0.47 -18.83 5.82
N GLN A 134 1.03 -17.75 6.36
CA GLN A 134 2.05 -16.98 5.64
C GLN A 134 3.41 -17.67 5.70
N LYS A 135 4.01 -17.96 4.53
CA LYS A 135 5.36 -18.53 4.43
C LYS A 135 6.44 -17.52 4.82
N LEU A 136 6.24 -16.25 4.47
CA LEU A 136 7.04 -15.13 4.92
C LEU A 136 6.18 -14.25 5.83
N SER A 137 6.73 -13.88 6.98
CA SER A 137 6.02 -13.01 7.92
C SER A 137 5.67 -11.67 7.25
N ASN A 138 4.43 -11.20 7.44
CA ASN A 138 3.94 -9.93 6.93
C ASN A 138 4.00 -9.77 5.39
N PHE A 139 3.93 -10.87 4.62
CA PHE A 139 3.90 -10.80 3.16
C PHE A 139 2.55 -10.29 2.63
N HIS A 140 1.45 -10.86 3.12
CA HIS A 140 0.10 -10.36 2.89
C HIS A 140 -0.43 -9.67 4.14
N GLY A 141 -1.21 -8.62 3.96
CA GLY A 141 -1.81 -7.86 5.06
C GLY A 141 -3.20 -7.32 4.74
N LEU A 142 -3.61 -6.30 5.51
CA LEU A 142 -4.95 -5.73 5.40
C LEU A 142 -5.25 -5.15 4.01
N ARG A 143 -4.24 -4.65 3.29
CA ARG A 143 -4.43 -4.14 1.92
C ARG A 143 -4.84 -5.25 0.95
N ASP A 144 -4.31 -6.46 1.10
CA ASP A 144 -4.69 -7.64 0.31
C ASP A 144 -6.12 -8.07 0.62
N TYR A 145 -6.47 -8.09 1.91
CA TYR A 145 -7.84 -8.36 2.36
C TYR A 145 -8.83 -7.34 1.80
N TYR A 146 -8.55 -6.03 1.91
CA TYR A 146 -9.44 -4.99 1.37
C TYR A 146 -9.54 -5.05 -0.15
N SER A 147 -8.45 -5.37 -0.85
CA SER A 147 -8.44 -5.52 -2.30
C SER A 147 -9.22 -6.76 -2.74
N LEU A 148 -9.17 -7.86 -1.97
CA LEU A 148 -10.02 -9.02 -2.18
C LEU A 148 -11.50 -8.65 -2.02
N VAL A 149 -11.87 -7.97 -0.94
CA VAL A 149 -13.27 -7.55 -0.72
C VAL A 149 -13.76 -6.64 -1.84
N LYS A 150 -12.95 -5.68 -2.28
CA LYS A 150 -13.26 -4.81 -3.42
C LYS A 150 -13.37 -5.58 -4.73
N SER A 151 -12.48 -6.52 -5.00
CA SER A 151 -12.56 -7.34 -6.21
C SER A 151 -13.83 -8.20 -6.22
N LEU A 152 -14.20 -8.78 -5.08
CA LEU A 152 -15.45 -9.53 -4.93
C LEU A 152 -16.69 -8.65 -5.13
N SER A 153 -16.63 -7.36 -4.75
CA SER A 153 -17.76 -6.44 -4.89
C SER A 153 -18.10 -6.14 -6.34
N GLN A 154 -17.14 -6.22 -7.25
CA GLN A 154 -17.31 -5.91 -8.67
C GLN A 154 -18.13 -6.97 -9.42
N TYR A 155 -18.26 -8.19 -8.89
CA TYR A 155 -19.00 -9.26 -9.55
C TYR A 155 -20.49 -9.24 -9.19
N ASN A 156 -21.36 -9.31 -10.21
CA ASN A 156 -22.81 -9.46 -10.03
C ASN A 156 -23.20 -10.79 -9.35
N SER A 157 -22.36 -11.81 -9.50
CA SER A 157 -22.54 -13.12 -8.87
C SER A 157 -21.19 -13.66 -8.41
N LEU A 158 -21.16 -14.15 -7.18
CA LEU A 158 -19.98 -14.79 -6.59
C LEU A 158 -19.92 -16.26 -6.95
N THR A 159 -19.56 -16.55 -8.19
CA THR A 159 -19.25 -17.92 -8.60
C THR A 159 -17.91 -18.36 -8.00
N PRO A 160 -17.68 -19.67 -7.85
CA PRO A 160 -16.40 -20.20 -7.40
C PRO A 160 -15.21 -19.69 -8.22
N GLU A 161 -15.39 -19.53 -9.54
CA GLU A 161 -14.38 -19.02 -10.46
C GLU A 161 -14.03 -17.56 -10.16
N ASN A 162 -15.03 -16.71 -9.92
CA ASN A 162 -14.82 -15.30 -9.59
C ASN A 162 -14.11 -15.14 -8.23
N ILE A 163 -14.51 -15.95 -7.25
CA ILE A 163 -13.86 -15.94 -5.92
C ILE A 163 -12.42 -16.42 -6.03
N HIS A 164 -12.18 -17.51 -6.76
CA HIS A 164 -10.85 -18.03 -6.98
C HIS A 164 -9.98 -16.99 -7.73
N LEU A 165 -10.48 -16.38 -8.80
CA LEU A 165 -9.78 -15.31 -9.51
C LEU A 165 -9.43 -14.14 -8.58
N ALA A 166 -10.38 -13.69 -7.76
CA ALA A 166 -10.16 -12.61 -6.79
C ALA A 166 -9.12 -13.00 -5.72
N LEU A 167 -9.17 -14.24 -5.20
CA LEU A 167 -8.18 -14.76 -4.25
C LEU A 167 -6.79 -14.81 -4.87
N THR A 168 -6.65 -15.41 -6.05
CA THR A 168 -5.36 -15.56 -6.73
C THR A 168 -4.74 -14.22 -7.12
N ARG A 169 -5.55 -13.23 -7.51
CA ARG A 169 -5.08 -11.86 -7.79
C ARG A 169 -4.56 -11.13 -6.54
N ASN A 170 -5.14 -11.41 -5.36
CA ASN A 170 -4.86 -10.63 -4.14
C ASN A 170 -3.96 -11.33 -3.13
N PHE A 171 -3.88 -12.67 -3.15
CA PHE A 171 -3.08 -13.49 -2.23
C PHE A 171 -2.03 -14.34 -2.99
N GLY A 172 -1.76 -14.00 -4.24
CA GLY A 172 -0.71 -14.61 -5.06
C GLY A 172 0.67 -14.02 -4.78
N GLY A 173 1.69 -14.48 -5.53
CA GLY A 173 3.05 -13.94 -5.48
C GLY A 173 4.04 -14.74 -4.64
N ILE A 174 3.57 -15.59 -3.71
CA ILE A 174 4.46 -16.50 -2.97
C ILE A 174 3.85 -17.87 -2.71
N GLY A 175 4.70 -18.89 -2.81
CA GLY A 175 4.33 -20.26 -2.46
C GLY A 175 3.33 -20.88 -3.43
N ASN A 176 2.57 -21.87 -2.93
CA ASN A 176 1.57 -22.57 -3.71
C ASN A 176 0.20 -21.96 -3.41
N ILE A 177 -0.35 -21.23 -4.38
CA ILE A 177 -1.66 -20.58 -4.23
C ILE A 177 -2.81 -21.59 -4.11
N GLU A 178 -2.66 -22.77 -4.71
CA GLU A 178 -3.66 -23.84 -4.60
C GLU A 178 -3.80 -24.32 -3.15
N GLU A 179 -2.67 -24.61 -2.49
CA GLU A 179 -2.62 -24.96 -1.07
C GLU A 179 -3.24 -23.86 -0.21
N LEU A 180 -2.85 -22.60 -0.43
CA LEU A 180 -3.39 -21.44 0.31
C LEU A 180 -4.91 -21.36 0.19
N VAL A 181 -5.43 -21.43 -1.03
CA VAL A 181 -6.88 -21.35 -1.29
C VAL A 181 -7.59 -22.52 -0.66
N LYS A 182 -7.06 -23.74 -0.79
CA LYS A 182 -7.67 -24.96 -0.24
C LYS A 182 -7.69 -24.96 1.29
N ASP A 183 -6.58 -24.62 1.93
CA ASP A 183 -6.38 -24.77 3.37
C ASP A 183 -7.08 -23.65 4.16
N TYR A 184 -7.13 -22.42 3.62
CA TYR A 184 -7.64 -21.27 4.34
C TYR A 184 -8.96 -20.72 3.80
N PHE A 185 -9.19 -20.80 2.49
CA PHE A 185 -10.37 -20.20 1.84
C PHE A 185 -11.33 -21.23 1.22
N GLY A 186 -11.07 -22.54 1.37
CA GLY A 186 -11.91 -23.59 0.80
C GLY A 186 -13.36 -23.56 1.33
N LEU A 187 -13.53 -23.24 2.62
CA LEU A 187 -14.86 -23.06 3.22
C LEU A 187 -15.59 -21.84 2.65
N VAL A 188 -14.86 -20.76 2.34
CA VAL A 188 -15.43 -19.56 1.71
C VAL A 188 -15.99 -19.93 0.34
N ILE A 189 -15.20 -20.61 -0.49
CA ILE A 189 -15.64 -21.06 -1.82
C ILE A 189 -16.86 -21.98 -1.72
N LYS A 190 -16.85 -22.97 -0.82
CA LYS A 190 -17.98 -23.89 -0.60
C LYS A 190 -19.25 -23.15 -0.16
N ASN A 191 -19.13 -22.19 0.75
CA ASN A 191 -20.26 -21.41 1.26
C ASN A 191 -20.92 -20.57 0.14
N PHE A 192 -20.12 -20.01 -0.76
CA PHE A 192 -20.65 -19.29 -1.93
C PHE A 192 -21.16 -20.21 -3.04
N ASN A 193 -20.67 -21.46 -3.13
CA ASN A 193 -21.08 -22.46 -4.13
C ASN A 193 -22.27 -23.35 -3.71
N SER A 194 -23.08 -22.93 -2.73
CA SER A 194 -24.15 -23.78 -2.16
C SER A 194 -23.68 -25.18 -1.76
N SER A 195 -22.47 -25.28 -1.17
CA SER A 195 -21.84 -26.52 -0.70
C SER A 195 -21.51 -27.56 -1.78
N LYS A 196 -21.56 -27.21 -3.07
CA LYS A 196 -21.06 -28.08 -4.14
C LYS A 196 -19.53 -28.13 -4.13
N GLU A 197 -18.97 -29.29 -4.46
CA GLU A 197 -17.52 -29.42 -4.67
C GLU A 197 -17.05 -28.47 -5.77
N TYR A 198 -15.90 -27.85 -5.54
CA TYR A 198 -15.23 -26.99 -6.50
C TYR A 198 -13.90 -27.65 -6.88
N ASP A 199 -13.74 -27.88 -8.17
CA ASP A 199 -12.48 -28.38 -8.73
C ASP A 199 -11.54 -27.20 -8.99
N TYR A 200 -10.32 -27.29 -8.45
CA TYR A 200 -9.35 -26.23 -8.59
C TYR A 200 -8.83 -26.18 -10.03
N LYS A 201 -8.98 -25.03 -10.68
CA LYS A 201 -8.44 -24.80 -12.02
C LYS A 201 -7.38 -23.70 -11.95
N PRO A 202 -6.10 -24.01 -12.24
CA PRO A 202 -5.06 -22.99 -12.21
C PRO A 202 -5.35 -21.93 -13.27
N ILE A 203 -5.25 -20.67 -12.85
CA ILE A 203 -5.46 -19.51 -13.72
C ILE A 203 -4.10 -19.13 -14.32
N PRO A 204 -3.96 -19.05 -15.65
CA PRO A 204 -2.73 -18.59 -16.28
C PRO A 204 -2.29 -17.22 -15.76
N ILE A 205 -1.00 -17.04 -15.50
CA ILE A 205 -0.44 -15.79 -14.97
C ILE A 205 -0.79 -14.60 -15.86
N TRP A 206 -0.81 -14.80 -17.18
CA TRP A 206 -1.19 -13.74 -18.11
C TRP A 206 -2.63 -13.29 -17.95
N ASP A 207 -3.55 -14.19 -17.61
CA ASP A 207 -4.95 -13.85 -17.36
C ASP A 207 -5.11 -13.06 -16.07
N LEU A 208 -4.32 -13.38 -15.03
CA LEU A 208 -4.25 -12.59 -13.80
C LEU A 208 -3.73 -11.16 -14.06
N ILE A 209 -2.66 -11.03 -14.84
CA ILE A 209 -2.09 -9.73 -15.24
C ILE A 209 -3.13 -8.93 -16.03
N ASN A 210 -3.78 -9.55 -17.02
CA ASN A 210 -4.82 -8.90 -17.82
C ASN A 210 -5.99 -8.42 -16.98
N ALA A 211 -6.50 -9.26 -16.09
CA ALA A 211 -7.58 -8.89 -15.17
C ALA A 211 -7.19 -7.71 -14.28
N ASN A 212 -5.93 -7.60 -13.86
CA ASN A 212 -5.44 -6.44 -13.12
C ASN A 212 -5.31 -5.18 -13.97
N LEU A 213 -4.93 -5.29 -15.25
CA LEU A 213 -4.80 -4.14 -16.15
C LEU A 213 -6.16 -3.58 -16.60
N GLU A 214 -7.20 -4.42 -16.62
CA GLU A 214 -8.57 -4.03 -17.02
C GLU A 214 -9.37 -3.42 -15.85
N ASP A 215 -8.96 -3.70 -14.62
CA ASP A 215 -9.57 -3.22 -13.39
C ASP A 215 -8.95 -1.89 -12.95
N LYS A 216 -9.69 -0.79 -13.13
CA LYS A 216 -9.24 0.58 -12.80
C LYS A 216 -9.00 0.79 -11.30
N ASP A 217 -9.62 -0.01 -10.45
CA ASP A 217 -9.48 0.06 -9.00
C ASP A 217 -8.45 -0.94 -8.47
N ALA A 218 -7.81 -1.72 -9.35
CA ALA A 218 -6.77 -2.67 -8.98
C ALA A 218 -5.51 -1.95 -8.49
N ARG A 219 -4.81 -2.62 -7.58
CA ARG A 219 -3.45 -2.22 -7.19
C ARG A 219 -2.49 -2.39 -8.36
N HIS A 220 -1.43 -1.59 -8.36
CA HIS A 220 -0.31 -1.78 -9.26
C HIS A 220 0.28 -3.19 -9.10
N LEU A 221 0.79 -3.74 -10.20
CA LEU A 221 1.34 -5.09 -10.24
C LEU A 221 2.77 -5.12 -9.72
N MET A 222 3.05 -6.02 -8.79
CA MET A 222 4.40 -6.48 -8.47
C MET A 222 4.58 -7.85 -9.11
N VAL A 223 5.39 -7.92 -10.17
CA VAL A 223 5.63 -9.17 -10.89
C VAL A 223 6.97 -9.75 -10.46
N ILE A 224 6.94 -10.93 -9.84
CA ILE A 224 8.12 -11.60 -9.29
C ILE A 224 8.60 -12.66 -10.27
N GLY A 225 9.79 -12.47 -10.83
CA GLY A 225 10.45 -13.40 -11.74
C GLY A 225 11.72 -13.99 -11.13
N LYS A 226 12.18 -15.12 -11.68
CA LYS A 226 13.51 -15.70 -11.37
C LYS A 226 14.64 -15.10 -12.21
N SER A 227 14.31 -14.28 -13.21
CA SER A 227 15.24 -13.72 -14.18
C SER A 227 14.69 -12.43 -14.80
N ASP A 228 15.60 -11.58 -15.25
CA ASP A 228 15.30 -10.27 -15.84
C ASP A 228 14.57 -10.38 -17.19
N SER A 229 14.55 -11.56 -17.79
CA SER A 229 13.76 -11.87 -18.98
C SER A 229 12.26 -11.57 -18.81
N ILE A 230 11.78 -11.49 -17.56
CA ILE A 230 10.39 -11.12 -17.27
C ILE A 230 10.05 -9.72 -17.77
N VAL A 231 10.99 -8.77 -17.73
CA VAL A 231 10.80 -7.40 -18.23
C VAL A 231 10.54 -7.43 -19.73
N ASN A 232 11.35 -8.19 -20.48
CA ASN A 232 11.19 -8.35 -21.92
C ASN A 232 9.87 -9.04 -22.29
N LEU A 233 9.50 -10.08 -21.52
CA LEU A 233 8.23 -10.79 -21.72
C LEU A 233 7.03 -9.86 -21.48
N LEU A 234 7.04 -9.09 -20.39
CA LEU A 234 5.97 -8.13 -20.08
C LEU A 234 5.88 -7.04 -21.14
N ASN A 235 7.01 -6.47 -21.55
CA ASN A 235 7.07 -5.47 -22.61
C ASN A 235 6.47 -6.00 -23.92
N TYR A 236 6.85 -7.21 -24.33
CA TYR A 236 6.29 -7.87 -25.52
C TYR A 236 4.78 -8.08 -25.41
N GLN A 237 4.31 -8.62 -24.30
CA GLN A 237 2.89 -8.95 -24.12
C GLN A 237 2.00 -7.69 -24.03
N LEU A 238 2.46 -6.64 -23.35
CA LEU A 238 1.78 -5.34 -23.31
C LEU A 238 1.70 -4.72 -24.71
N ARG A 239 2.80 -4.74 -25.48
CA ARG A 239 2.82 -4.28 -26.88
C ARG A 239 1.87 -5.06 -27.77
N LYS A 240 1.78 -6.37 -27.56
CA LYS A 240 0.81 -7.22 -28.27
C LYS A 240 -0.66 -6.85 -27.98
N LYS A 241 -0.97 -6.29 -26.81
CA LYS A 241 -2.29 -5.71 -26.48
C LYS A 241 -2.51 -4.30 -27.05
N GLY A 242 -1.56 -3.76 -27.82
CA GLY A 242 -1.64 -2.40 -28.36
C GLY A 242 -1.28 -1.31 -27.36
N LEU A 243 -0.68 -1.67 -26.22
CA LEU A 243 -0.15 -0.71 -25.26
C LEU A 243 1.29 -0.34 -25.62
N ASP A 244 1.73 0.85 -25.23
CA ASP A 244 3.12 1.28 -25.42
C ASP A 244 3.82 1.49 -24.06
N PRO A 245 4.28 0.40 -23.42
CA PRO A 245 4.89 0.47 -22.11
C PRO A 245 6.27 1.12 -22.17
N VAL A 246 6.59 1.87 -21.12
CA VAL A 246 7.91 2.48 -20.91
C VAL A 246 8.65 1.67 -19.84
N VAL A 247 9.79 1.10 -20.23
CA VAL A 247 10.69 0.41 -19.29
C VAL A 247 11.65 1.44 -18.70
N ILE A 248 11.72 1.47 -17.38
CA ILE A 248 12.68 2.25 -16.59
C ILE A 248 13.47 1.26 -15.74
N LEU A 249 14.77 1.18 -16.03
CA LEU A 249 15.75 0.41 -15.26
C LEU A 249 16.44 1.38 -14.31
N GLY A 250 16.59 1.03 -13.04
CA GLY A 250 17.42 1.79 -12.11
C GLY A 250 18.90 1.70 -12.46
N SER A 251 19.62 2.79 -12.23
CA SER A 251 21.06 2.80 -12.45
C SER A 251 21.74 1.90 -11.43
N GLN A 252 22.71 1.14 -11.91
CA GLN A 252 23.59 0.30 -11.10
C GLN A 252 24.96 0.96 -10.87
N PHE A 253 25.14 2.19 -11.36
CA PHE A 253 26.40 2.92 -11.23
C PHE A 253 26.46 3.67 -9.89
N PRO A 254 27.54 3.48 -9.10
CA PRO A 254 27.64 4.05 -7.76
C PRO A 254 27.78 5.59 -7.74
N GLU A 255 28.12 6.20 -8.88
CA GLU A 255 28.28 7.65 -9.01
C GLU A 255 27.02 8.37 -9.50
N ASP A 256 25.94 7.66 -9.84
CA ASP A 256 24.68 8.30 -10.24
C ASP A 256 23.99 8.87 -8.99
N GLN A 257 24.11 10.19 -8.83
CA GLN A 257 23.58 11.00 -7.71
C GLN A 257 22.15 11.51 -7.95
N ASP A 258 21.65 12.36 -7.03
CA ASP A 258 20.31 12.96 -6.94
C ASP A 258 19.67 13.41 -8.26
N ASP A 259 20.46 13.91 -9.23
CA ASP A 259 19.97 14.31 -10.57
C ASP A 259 19.33 13.14 -11.32
N TYR A 260 19.84 11.92 -11.12
CA TYR A 260 19.28 10.70 -11.68
C TYR A 260 17.87 10.46 -11.14
N SER A 261 17.69 10.48 -9.81
CA SER A 261 16.39 10.28 -9.15
C SER A 261 15.35 11.29 -9.64
N TYR A 262 15.74 12.57 -9.78
CA TYR A 262 14.85 13.60 -10.31
C TYR A 262 14.44 13.33 -11.76
N SER A 263 15.40 12.96 -12.62
CA SER A 263 15.13 12.64 -14.03
C SER A 263 14.16 11.46 -14.18
N VAL A 264 14.33 10.42 -13.35
CA VAL A 264 13.48 9.24 -13.39
C VAL A 264 12.08 9.56 -12.87
N LEU A 265 11.96 10.32 -11.76
CA LEU A 265 10.67 10.77 -11.24
C LEU A 265 9.90 11.59 -12.28
N ASN A 266 10.56 12.52 -12.98
CA ASN A 266 9.95 13.28 -14.06
C ASN A 266 9.43 12.36 -15.18
N ARG A 267 10.21 11.36 -15.57
CA ARG A 267 9.80 10.39 -16.59
C ARG A 267 8.59 9.56 -16.14
N ILE A 268 8.55 9.17 -14.87
CA ILE A 268 7.39 8.48 -14.27
C ILE A 268 6.16 9.41 -14.32
N MET A 269 6.27 10.65 -13.86
CA MET A 269 5.17 11.63 -13.86
C MET A 269 4.61 11.84 -15.27
N MET A 270 5.48 12.06 -16.27
CA MET A 270 5.05 12.21 -17.68
C MET A 270 4.30 10.97 -18.19
N CYS A 271 4.71 9.76 -17.81
CA CYS A 271 4.00 8.54 -18.21
C CYS A 271 2.65 8.41 -17.52
N VAL A 272 2.56 8.78 -16.24
CA VAL A 272 1.29 8.80 -15.49
C VAL A 272 0.32 9.80 -16.12
N GLU A 273 0.77 11.02 -16.44
CA GLU A 273 -0.05 12.06 -17.07
C GLU A 273 -0.55 11.66 -18.47
N THR A 274 0.29 10.97 -19.24
CA THR A 274 -0.06 10.50 -20.60
C THR A 274 -0.79 9.15 -20.62
N GLY A 275 -1.00 8.52 -19.46
CA GLY A 275 -1.66 7.22 -19.34
C GLY A 275 -0.85 6.05 -19.93
N ARG A 276 0.48 6.19 -20.02
CA ARG A 276 1.36 5.14 -20.55
C ARG A 276 1.75 4.14 -19.46
N PRO A 277 1.62 2.81 -19.70
CA PRO A 277 2.06 1.82 -18.73
C PRO A 277 3.56 1.91 -18.44
N LEU A 278 3.93 1.71 -17.18
CA LEU A 278 5.32 1.72 -16.72
C LEU A 278 5.73 0.31 -16.29
N ILE A 279 6.94 -0.11 -16.70
CA ILE A 279 7.63 -1.26 -16.12
C ILE A 279 8.85 -0.72 -15.39
N LEU A 280 8.85 -0.88 -14.06
CA LEU A 280 9.87 -0.38 -13.15
C LEU A 280 10.68 -1.56 -12.61
N THR A 281 12.01 -1.50 -12.70
CA THR A 281 12.92 -2.49 -12.10
C THR A 281 14.15 -1.80 -11.53
N ASP A 282 14.67 -2.33 -10.42
CA ASP A 282 15.89 -1.87 -9.76
C ASP A 282 15.90 -0.41 -9.30
N LEU A 283 14.72 0.17 -9.02
CA LEU A 283 14.55 1.58 -8.63
C LEU A 283 14.51 1.78 -7.10
N GLU A 284 15.32 1.05 -6.34
CA GLU A 284 15.39 1.19 -4.87
C GLU A 284 15.65 2.65 -4.44
N ILE A 285 16.44 3.39 -5.21
CA ILE A 285 16.77 4.81 -4.97
C ILE A 285 15.55 5.74 -4.95
N ILE A 286 14.42 5.33 -5.55
CA ILE A 286 13.20 6.15 -5.65
C ILE A 286 12.18 5.78 -4.57
N TYR A 287 12.29 4.61 -3.95
CA TYR A 287 11.38 4.13 -2.90
C TYR A 287 11.73 4.67 -1.50
N GLY A 288 12.34 5.86 -1.43
CA GLY A 288 12.85 6.48 -0.21
C GLY A 288 11.82 6.90 0.82
#